data_AF-A0A2H1H4A2-F1
#
_entry.id   AF-A0A2H1H4A2-F1
#
_cell.length_a   1.000
_cell.length_b   1.000
_cell.length_c   1.000
_cell.angle_alpha   90.00
_cell.angle_beta   90.00
_cell.angle_gamma   90.00
#
_symmetry.space_group_name_H-M   'P 1'
#
loop_
_entity.id
_entity.type
_entity.pdbx_description
1 polymer ?
#
loop_
_entity_poly.entity_id
_entity_poly.type
_entity_poly.pdbx_seq_one_letter_code
_entity_poly.pdbx_strand_id
1 'polypeptide(L)'
;MGYYEIRCVLCGVTFSIARLRTRSEPRSHAWNVGGFGYCEHREEPDAACAEGCTFVDREQDVDKFLPSEPSERTYQDTWPDIHEEHISGIRCGNDFGYNGNLVSASAVQCARTAQCILRKIHAKDHHDTADPEASTWRPALDDEPWEESSEWMLSGLNSLLIEREMGPTPGWSPSRHGVEEIFEDDIFWNGGTNDGMPFHPWCLEVYQRAALQQKQPKTIDDMGDWWEHTEAMMECEKELQRGMGYEESNGQYWEHQKGQEFFIADPLKDFELVKLLQDAVIEPSEAFDPADSAFPDWPSHDPTASTNKSGAPPDPFLLLPAELLQQILSELSTPTVAALREVSRAFAHIPISFFHTLLRQDYPWIWEADSTTPVAHYSHWTQAVIDKAARKLANDTLQLAGHANSIVVSPEETTPSQARIAIIDATNAIDTDSTRPAATLKNDQAHVIPVFLPRIRTNWFKLYAALKKRGAEVPGLKNRERIWRDCEEIMRKIDEMRIRERDEGIRKLRRCIR
;
A
#
# COMPACT_ATOMS: atom_id res chain seq x y z
N MET A 1 30.82 -7.74 -1.45
CA MET A 1 29.79 -6.92 -0.78
C MET A 1 28.47 -7.43 -1.34
N GLY A 2 27.61 -7.94 -0.46
CA GLY A 2 26.31 -8.45 -0.88
C GLY A 2 25.37 -7.26 -0.95
N TYR A 3 24.76 -7.04 -2.10
CA TYR A 3 23.72 -6.03 -2.28
C TYR A 3 22.58 -6.29 -1.28
N TYR A 4 22.14 -5.24 -0.57
CA TYR A 4 21.02 -5.30 0.38
C TYR A 4 19.99 -4.25 0.01
N GLU A 5 18.74 -4.67 -0.18
CA GLU A 5 17.63 -3.77 -0.48
C GLU A 5 16.89 -3.35 0.80
N ILE A 6 16.68 -2.06 0.95
CA ILE A 6 15.86 -1.52 2.05
C ILE A 6 14.39 -1.82 1.78
N ARG A 7 13.73 -2.44 2.76
CA ARG A 7 12.32 -2.84 2.66
C ARG A 7 11.44 -2.03 3.59
N CYS A 8 10.18 -1.88 3.22
CA CYS A 8 9.18 -1.38 4.15
C CYS A 8 9.00 -2.39 5.29
N VAL A 9 9.23 -2.00 6.55
CA VAL A 9 9.11 -2.91 7.70
C VAL A 9 7.69 -3.49 7.84
N LEU A 10 6.68 -2.68 7.50
CA LEU A 10 5.27 -3.06 7.62
C LEU A 10 4.83 -4.09 6.58
N CYS A 11 5.32 -4.01 5.35
CA CYS A 11 4.85 -4.85 4.25
C CYS A 11 5.93 -5.69 3.56
N GLY A 12 7.20 -5.57 3.96
CA GLY A 12 8.35 -6.29 3.37
C GLY A 12 8.71 -5.92 1.93
N VAL A 13 7.90 -5.13 1.22
CA VAL A 13 8.18 -4.74 -0.17
C VAL A 13 9.32 -3.73 -0.19
N THR A 14 10.30 -3.94 -1.08
CA THR A 14 11.42 -3.03 -1.32
C THR A 14 10.93 -1.65 -1.79
N PHE A 15 11.71 -0.59 -1.55
CA PHE A 15 11.48 0.71 -2.18
C PHE A 15 12.12 0.83 -3.57
N SER A 16 13.00 -0.11 -3.91
CA SER A 16 13.70 -0.22 -5.19
C SER A 16 12.84 -0.90 -6.26
N ILE A 17 11.59 -0.46 -6.41
CA ILE A 17 10.64 -1.02 -7.37
C ILE A 17 10.79 -0.38 -8.75
N ALA A 18 10.73 -1.20 -9.79
CA ALA A 18 10.68 -0.79 -11.18
C ALA A 18 9.30 -1.06 -11.83
N ARG A 19 8.96 -0.24 -12.83
CA ARG A 19 7.77 -0.39 -13.66
C ARG A 19 8.10 -0.11 -15.13
N LEU A 20 7.70 -1.04 -15.98
CA LEU A 20 7.73 -0.91 -17.43
C LEU A 20 6.44 -0.22 -17.90
N ARG A 21 6.55 0.80 -18.75
CA ARG A 21 5.36 1.47 -19.32
C ARG A 21 4.81 0.73 -20.54
N THR A 22 3.54 0.98 -20.81
CA THR A 22 2.90 0.56 -22.07
C THR A 22 3.19 1.57 -23.20
N ARG A 23 2.93 1.17 -24.45
CA ARG A 23 3.07 2.06 -25.62
C ARG A 23 2.20 3.32 -25.55
N SER A 24 1.04 3.21 -24.93
CA SER A 24 0.09 4.33 -24.80
C SER A 24 0.40 5.27 -23.64
N GLU A 25 1.34 4.90 -22.76
CA GLU A 25 1.71 5.70 -21.60
C GLU A 25 2.87 6.64 -21.93
N PRO A 26 2.89 7.84 -21.34
CA PRO A 26 3.99 8.78 -21.52
C PRO A 26 5.27 8.27 -20.84
N ARG A 27 6.40 8.86 -21.22
CA ARG A 27 7.73 8.52 -20.69
C ARG A 27 7.83 8.59 -19.16
N SER A 28 7.07 9.46 -18.50
CA SER A 28 7.03 9.64 -17.03
C SER A 28 6.43 8.46 -16.26
N HIS A 29 5.80 7.51 -16.96
CA HIS A 29 5.12 6.35 -16.37
C HIS A 29 6.01 5.10 -16.29
N ALA A 30 7.26 5.20 -16.75
CA ALA A 30 8.28 4.17 -16.50
C ALA A 30 9.25 4.66 -15.44
N TRP A 31 9.77 3.73 -14.65
CA TRP A 31 10.92 4.00 -13.78
C TRP A 31 11.66 2.71 -13.44
N ASN A 32 12.98 2.79 -13.25
CA ASN A 32 13.77 1.67 -12.75
C ASN A 32 13.95 1.72 -11.23
N VAL A 33 14.61 0.68 -10.71
CA VAL A 33 14.95 0.50 -9.29
C VAL A 33 15.69 1.72 -8.70
N GLY A 34 16.53 2.39 -9.49
CA GLY A 34 17.31 3.56 -9.07
C GLY A 34 16.60 4.91 -9.19
N GLY A 35 15.35 4.97 -9.67
CA GLY A 35 14.64 6.25 -9.81
C GLY A 35 14.65 6.88 -11.17
N PHE A 36 15.45 6.34 -12.09
CA PHE A 36 15.51 6.85 -13.45
C PHE A 36 14.17 6.62 -14.14
N GLY A 37 13.72 7.58 -14.95
CA GLY A 37 12.39 7.59 -15.59
C GLY A 37 12.19 6.56 -16.71
N TYR A 38 12.94 5.46 -16.70
CA TYR A 38 12.82 4.29 -17.59
C TYR A 38 13.65 3.12 -17.08
N CYS A 39 13.30 1.91 -17.51
CA CYS A 39 14.14 0.71 -17.34
C CYS A 39 15.08 0.56 -18.55
N GLU A 40 16.39 0.60 -18.31
CA GLU A 40 17.40 0.28 -19.30
C GLU A 40 17.31 -1.20 -19.67
N HIS A 41 17.28 -1.51 -20.97
CA HIS A 41 17.49 -2.87 -21.44
C HIS A 41 18.98 -3.04 -21.77
N ARG A 42 19.76 -3.65 -20.87
CA ARG A 42 21.21 -3.83 -21.05
C ARG A 42 21.60 -5.03 -21.91
N GLU A 43 20.65 -5.92 -22.22
CA GLU A 43 20.88 -7.13 -23.01
C GLU A 43 20.07 -7.06 -24.32
N GLU A 44 20.29 -7.93 -25.29
CA GLU A 44 19.37 -8.06 -26.44
C GLU A 44 17.93 -8.31 -25.95
N PRO A 45 16.86 -8.01 -26.71
CA PRO A 45 15.50 -8.41 -26.35
C PRO A 45 15.50 -9.85 -25.84
N ASP A 46 15.31 -9.99 -24.52
CA ASP A 46 15.50 -11.27 -23.84
C ASP A 46 14.58 -12.32 -24.50
N ALA A 47 14.94 -13.60 -24.44
CA ALA A 47 14.05 -14.70 -24.81
C ALA A 47 12.69 -14.64 -24.06
N ALA A 48 12.63 -13.92 -22.92
CA ALA A 48 11.39 -13.63 -22.18
C ALA A 48 10.53 -12.49 -22.79
N CYS A 49 11.04 -11.72 -23.76
CA CYS A 49 10.27 -10.72 -24.49
C CYS A 49 9.30 -11.41 -25.48
N ALA A 50 8.01 -11.29 -25.20
CA ALA A 50 6.96 -11.85 -26.04
C ALA A 50 6.58 -10.91 -27.21
N GLU A 51 5.83 -11.45 -28.18
CA GLU A 51 5.17 -10.69 -29.24
C GLU A 51 4.44 -9.46 -28.68
N GLY A 52 4.76 -8.28 -29.22
CA GLY A 52 4.16 -6.99 -28.84
C GLY A 52 5.03 -6.10 -27.94
N CYS A 53 6.20 -6.55 -27.48
CA CYS A 53 7.20 -5.66 -26.89
C CYS A 53 7.81 -4.74 -27.97
N THR A 54 8.28 -3.56 -27.59
CA THR A 54 9.03 -2.66 -28.48
C THR A 54 10.08 -1.88 -27.72
N PHE A 55 11.02 -1.26 -28.44
CA PHE A 55 12.08 -0.47 -27.84
C PHE A 55 12.01 0.98 -28.28
N VAL A 56 12.39 1.89 -27.41
CA VAL A 56 12.45 3.33 -27.72
C VAL A 56 13.82 3.85 -27.34
N ASP A 57 14.46 4.54 -28.28
CA ASP A 57 15.68 5.30 -28.00
C ASP A 57 15.31 6.56 -27.20
N ARG A 58 15.75 6.60 -25.93
CA ARG A 58 15.47 7.71 -25.01
C ARG A 58 16.27 8.97 -25.33
N GLU A 59 17.31 8.91 -26.18
CA GLU A 59 18.07 10.08 -26.61
C GLU A 59 17.32 10.94 -27.63
N GLN A 60 16.22 10.42 -28.19
CA GLN A 60 15.41 11.15 -29.15
C GLN A 60 14.26 11.88 -28.46
N ASP A 61 13.94 13.09 -28.93
CA ASP A 61 12.85 13.92 -28.38
C ASP A 61 11.46 13.27 -28.52
N VAL A 62 11.29 12.37 -29.49
CA VAL A 62 10.04 11.67 -29.76
C VAL A 62 10.23 10.16 -29.72
N ASP A 63 9.21 9.44 -29.27
CA ASP A 63 9.23 7.98 -29.25
C ASP A 63 9.30 7.42 -30.67
N LYS A 64 10.48 6.97 -31.09
CA LYS A 64 10.66 6.13 -32.26
C LYS A 64 10.65 4.68 -31.84
N PHE A 65 9.47 4.05 -31.92
CA PHE A 65 9.31 2.65 -31.59
C PHE A 65 10.01 1.76 -32.60
N LEU A 66 11.04 1.06 -32.14
CA LEU A 66 11.76 0.04 -32.88
C LEU A 66 11.02 -1.31 -32.72
N PRO A 67 10.84 -2.08 -33.80
CA PRO A 67 10.24 -3.41 -33.72
C PRO A 67 11.10 -4.36 -32.88
N SER A 68 10.48 -5.34 -32.22
CA SER A 68 11.14 -6.34 -31.38
C SER A 68 11.89 -7.43 -32.16
N GLU A 69 11.96 -7.35 -33.50
CA GLU A 69 12.74 -8.32 -34.24
C GLU A 69 14.22 -8.05 -33.95
N PRO A 70 15.01 -9.07 -33.55
CA PRO A 70 16.44 -8.91 -33.39
C PRO A 70 16.97 -8.49 -34.75
N SER A 71 17.32 -7.22 -34.90
CA SER A 71 18.09 -6.82 -36.06
C SER A 71 19.32 -7.70 -36.08
N GLU A 72 19.67 -8.29 -37.22
CA GLU A 72 20.99 -8.89 -37.49
C GLU A 72 22.08 -7.79 -37.40
N ARG A 73 22.16 -7.07 -36.28
CA ARG A 73 23.22 -6.15 -35.94
C ARG A 73 24.42 -7.04 -35.66
N THR A 74 25.23 -7.21 -36.69
CA THR A 74 26.54 -7.84 -36.59
C THR A 74 27.33 -7.11 -35.52
N TYR A 75 27.58 -7.79 -34.40
CA TYR A 75 28.41 -7.30 -33.30
C TYR A 75 29.76 -6.87 -33.85
N GLN A 76 29.99 -5.56 -33.92
CA GLN A 76 31.34 -5.02 -33.87
C GLN A 76 31.60 -4.67 -32.41
N ASP A 77 32.74 -5.14 -31.90
CA ASP A 77 33.28 -5.13 -30.52
C ASP A 77 33.38 -3.75 -29.81
N THR A 78 32.59 -2.77 -30.20
CA THR A 78 32.45 -1.50 -29.48
C THR A 78 31.07 -1.49 -28.87
N TRP A 79 30.93 -1.74 -27.58
CA TRP A 79 29.69 -1.52 -26.81
C TRP A 79 29.27 -0.06 -26.98
N PRO A 80 28.32 0.29 -27.87
CA PRO A 80 27.74 1.62 -27.81
C PRO A 80 26.78 1.58 -26.63
N ASP A 81 26.71 2.63 -25.82
CA ASP A 81 25.69 2.75 -24.78
C ASP A 81 24.30 2.74 -25.43
N ILE A 82 23.69 1.57 -25.60
CA ILE A 82 22.35 1.43 -26.16
C ILE A 82 21.37 1.84 -25.04
N HIS A 83 21.03 3.12 -24.97
CA HIS A 83 20.00 3.67 -24.07
C HIS A 83 18.58 3.39 -24.58
N GLU A 84 18.31 2.13 -24.96
CA GLU A 84 16.99 1.70 -25.38
C GLU A 84 16.12 1.39 -24.16
N GLU A 85 14.97 2.06 -24.06
CA GLU A 85 13.91 1.74 -23.11
C GLU A 85 13.07 0.58 -23.64
N HIS A 86 12.83 -0.40 -22.77
CA HIS A 86 11.87 -1.47 -23.05
C HIS A 86 10.42 -1.04 -22.79
N ILE A 87 9.58 -1.17 -23.81
CA ILE A 87 8.13 -0.98 -23.76
C ILE A 87 7.46 -2.35 -23.75
N SER A 88 6.82 -2.69 -22.62
CA SER A 88 6.30 -4.03 -22.41
C SER A 88 5.03 -4.28 -23.24
N GLY A 89 5.01 -5.42 -23.93
CA GLY A 89 3.78 -6.01 -24.45
C GLY A 89 2.95 -6.64 -23.32
N ILE A 90 1.66 -6.87 -23.55
CA ILE A 90 0.77 -7.46 -22.54
C ILE A 90 1.19 -8.86 -22.06
N ARG A 91 1.92 -9.60 -22.89
CA ARG A 91 2.48 -10.92 -22.55
C ARG A 91 3.97 -10.90 -22.21
N CYS A 92 4.58 -9.72 -22.09
CA CYS A 92 5.98 -9.59 -21.70
C CYS A 92 6.27 -10.38 -20.42
N GLY A 93 7.34 -11.18 -20.44
CA GLY A 93 7.82 -11.96 -19.30
C GLY A 93 9.09 -11.41 -18.66
N ASN A 94 9.53 -10.22 -19.07
CA ASN A 94 10.68 -9.53 -18.49
C ASN A 94 10.36 -9.09 -17.05
N ASP A 95 11.29 -9.34 -16.14
CA ASP A 95 11.18 -9.15 -14.69
C ASP A 95 12.05 -7.97 -14.16
N PHE A 96 12.63 -7.15 -15.05
CA PHE A 96 13.31 -5.91 -14.65
C PHE A 96 12.35 -4.82 -14.13
N GLY A 97 11.05 -5.06 -14.17
CA GLY A 97 10.03 -4.17 -13.62
C GLY A 97 8.62 -4.70 -13.84
N TYR A 98 7.67 -4.29 -13.01
CA TYR A 98 6.28 -4.71 -13.17
C TYR A 98 5.70 -4.19 -14.49
N ASN A 99 4.91 -5.04 -15.16
CA ASN A 99 4.36 -4.75 -16.47
C ASN A 99 3.21 -3.74 -16.40
N GLY A 100 3.37 -2.59 -17.04
CA GLY A 100 2.37 -1.52 -17.04
C GLY A 100 1.01 -1.88 -17.64
N ASN A 101 0.92 -2.95 -18.44
CA ASN A 101 -0.36 -3.47 -18.95
C ASN A 101 -1.19 -4.18 -17.87
N LEU A 102 -0.54 -4.63 -16.79
CA LEU A 102 -1.16 -5.34 -15.69
C LEU A 102 -1.41 -4.41 -14.49
N VAL A 103 -0.60 -3.35 -14.37
CA VAL A 103 -0.77 -2.33 -13.33
C VAL A 103 -0.48 -0.92 -13.84
N SER A 104 -1.45 -0.03 -13.73
CA SER A 104 -1.32 1.36 -14.21
C SER A 104 -0.34 2.18 -13.36
N ALA A 105 0.29 3.20 -13.95
CA ALA A 105 1.23 4.06 -13.21
C ALA A 105 0.55 4.76 -12.03
N SER A 106 -0.67 5.25 -12.23
CA SER A 106 -1.46 5.89 -11.17
C SER A 106 -1.79 4.95 -10.02
N ALA A 107 -1.95 3.64 -10.28
CA ALA A 107 -2.25 2.65 -9.24
C ALA A 107 -1.03 2.32 -8.36
N VAL A 108 0.19 2.70 -8.76
CA VAL A 108 1.43 2.29 -8.08
C VAL A 108 2.41 3.43 -7.84
N GLN A 109 1.98 4.66 -8.09
CA GLN A 109 2.84 5.84 -8.10
C GLN A 109 3.51 6.10 -6.74
N CYS A 110 2.89 5.65 -5.66
CA CYS A 110 3.33 5.84 -4.28
C CYS A 110 4.13 4.63 -3.75
N ALA A 111 4.29 3.58 -4.55
CA ALA A 111 4.93 2.31 -4.14
C ALA A 111 6.45 2.41 -3.93
N ARG A 112 7.03 3.59 -4.13
CA ARG A 112 8.42 3.90 -3.84
C ARG A 112 8.59 4.95 -2.77
N THR A 113 7.48 5.56 -2.34
CA THR A 113 7.54 6.64 -1.35
C THR A 113 7.75 6.03 0.02
N ALA A 114 8.90 6.34 0.60
CA ALA A 114 9.29 6.03 1.95
C ALA A 114 9.02 7.22 2.89
N GLN A 115 8.76 6.85 4.13
CA GLN A 115 8.78 7.68 5.32
C GLN A 115 9.37 6.82 6.44
N CYS A 116 9.98 7.44 7.44
CA CYS A 116 10.53 6.73 8.59
C CYS A 116 9.84 7.17 9.87
N ILE A 117 9.81 6.28 10.88
CA ILE A 117 9.70 6.72 12.26
C ILE A 117 11.11 6.86 12.80
N LEU A 118 11.32 7.94 13.55
CA LEU A 118 12.60 8.32 14.13
C LEU A 118 12.39 8.50 15.63
N ARG A 119 13.38 8.07 16.40
CA ARG A 119 13.40 8.34 17.84
C ARG A 119 13.58 9.84 18.06
N LYS A 120 12.75 10.43 18.90
CA LYS A 120 12.90 11.84 19.26
C LYS A 120 14.20 12.03 20.02
N ILE A 121 14.94 13.06 19.60
CA ILE A 121 16.15 13.47 20.28
C ILE A 121 15.76 14.50 21.35
N HIS A 122 16.08 14.20 22.62
CA HIS A 122 15.91 15.12 23.73
C HIS A 122 17.24 15.68 24.20
N ALA A 123 17.21 16.88 24.80
CA ALA A 123 18.38 17.54 25.41
C ALA A 123 19.25 16.63 26.30
N LYS A 124 18.63 15.65 26.96
CA LYS A 124 19.27 14.69 27.89
C LYS A 124 20.10 13.61 27.18
N ASP A 125 19.84 13.36 25.89
CA ASP A 125 20.47 12.30 25.09
C ASP A 125 21.76 12.80 24.39
N HIS A 126 22.06 14.09 24.52
CA HIS A 126 23.29 14.70 24.01
C HIS A 126 24.42 14.60 25.02
N HIS A 127 25.43 13.78 24.72
CA HIS A 127 26.70 13.80 25.45
C HIS A 127 27.77 14.71 24.80
N ASP A 128 27.59 15.16 23.53
CA ASP A 128 28.69 15.80 22.76
C ASP A 128 28.28 16.81 21.66
N THR A 129 27.09 17.44 21.69
CA THR A 129 26.73 18.47 20.67
C THR A 129 26.94 19.91 21.17
N ALA A 130 27.41 20.78 20.26
CA ALA A 130 27.77 22.18 20.55
C ALA A 130 26.56 23.11 20.80
N ASP A 131 25.34 22.67 20.47
CA ASP A 131 24.09 23.39 20.75
C ASP A 131 22.95 22.42 21.15
N PRO A 132 22.74 22.18 22.45
CA PRO A 132 21.69 21.29 22.96
C PRO A 132 20.26 21.78 22.67
N GLU A 133 20.06 23.08 22.43
CA GLU A 133 18.73 23.65 22.20
C GLU A 133 18.25 23.46 20.76
N ALA A 134 19.18 23.43 19.79
CA ALA A 134 18.88 23.24 18.37
C ALA A 134 18.43 21.80 18.02
N SER A 135 18.80 20.82 18.83
CA SER A 135 18.52 19.39 18.59
C SER A 135 17.40 18.82 19.47
N THR A 136 16.77 19.63 20.32
CA THR A 136 15.66 19.19 21.17
C THR A 136 14.36 19.24 20.38
N TRP A 137 13.68 18.09 20.25
CA TRP A 137 12.37 17.98 19.61
C TRP A 137 11.35 18.98 20.19
N ARG A 138 10.55 19.60 19.31
CA ARG A 138 9.45 20.50 19.66
C ARG A 138 8.26 20.27 18.72
N PRO A 139 7.01 20.35 19.20
CA PRO A 139 5.86 20.19 18.33
C PRO A 139 5.88 21.17 17.15
N ALA A 140 5.64 20.66 15.94
CA ALA A 140 5.44 21.42 14.71
C ALA A 140 4.00 21.30 14.20
N LEU A 141 3.60 22.17 13.27
CA LEU A 141 2.22 22.25 12.77
C LEU A 141 1.83 21.08 11.86
N ASP A 142 2.81 20.42 11.27
CA ASP A 142 2.70 19.26 10.39
C ASP A 142 2.86 17.91 11.13
N ASP A 143 2.98 17.96 12.46
CA ASP A 143 3.02 16.77 13.32
C ASP A 143 1.66 16.07 13.36
N GLU A 144 1.70 14.73 13.32
CA GLU A 144 0.52 13.94 13.60
C GLU A 144 0.16 14.04 15.10
N PRO A 145 -1.13 13.98 15.49
CA PRO A 145 -1.54 14.17 16.88
C PRO A 145 -0.89 13.20 17.89
N TRP A 146 -0.51 12.00 17.45
CA TRP A 146 0.15 11.02 18.29
C TRP A 146 1.63 11.31 18.50
N GLU A 147 2.28 12.09 17.61
CA GLU A 147 3.69 12.43 17.75
C GLU A 147 3.90 13.19 19.05
N GLU A 148 3.01 14.10 19.46
CA GLU A 148 3.19 14.88 20.69
C GLU A 148 3.44 14.02 21.94
N SER A 149 2.70 12.93 22.08
CA SER A 149 2.77 12.02 23.23
C SER A 149 3.75 10.85 23.07
N SER A 150 4.22 10.59 21.84
CA SER A 150 5.09 9.46 21.52
C SER A 150 6.57 9.82 21.72
N GLU A 151 7.40 8.81 21.95
CA GLU A 151 8.87 8.94 21.89
C GLU A 151 9.38 8.93 20.44
N TRP A 152 8.48 8.73 19.47
CA TRP A 152 8.75 8.65 18.05
C TRP A 152 8.12 9.81 17.28
N MET A 153 8.72 10.17 16.16
CA MET A 153 8.23 11.17 15.21
C MET A 153 8.39 10.66 13.77
N LEU A 154 7.62 11.18 12.82
CA LEU A 154 7.81 10.85 11.41
C LEU A 154 8.97 11.64 10.79
N SER A 155 9.60 11.10 9.75
CA SER A 155 10.41 11.89 8.84
C SER A 155 9.55 12.60 7.79
N GLY A 156 10.19 13.39 6.93
CA GLY A 156 9.61 13.79 5.66
C GLY A 156 9.42 12.60 4.71
N LEU A 157 9.09 12.88 3.46
CA LEU A 157 8.92 11.86 2.42
C LEU A 157 10.18 11.77 1.55
N ASN A 158 10.51 10.57 1.08
CA ASN A 158 11.54 10.33 0.08
C ASN A 158 11.11 9.21 -0.87
N SER A 159 11.63 9.17 -2.10
CA SER A 159 11.36 8.10 -3.06
C SER A 159 12.62 7.45 -3.64
N LEU A 160 13.79 7.90 -3.18
CA LEU A 160 15.11 7.49 -3.63
C LEU A 160 15.98 7.18 -2.40
N LEU A 161 15.74 6.01 -1.82
CA LEU A 161 16.58 5.49 -0.75
C LEU A 161 17.91 5.03 -1.33
N ILE A 162 19.01 5.35 -0.64
CA ILE A 162 20.34 4.82 -0.96
C ILE A 162 20.66 3.66 -0.02
N GLU A 163 21.48 2.72 -0.47
CA GLU A 163 21.93 1.62 0.39
C GLU A 163 22.67 2.16 1.62
N ARG A 164 22.45 1.54 2.79
CA ARG A 164 23.08 1.95 4.06
C ARG A 164 24.60 2.05 3.96
N GLU A 165 25.24 1.18 3.18
CA GLU A 165 26.70 1.17 2.97
C GLU A 165 27.21 2.46 2.27
N MET A 166 26.33 3.18 1.58
CA MET A 166 26.62 4.43 0.88
C MET A 166 26.46 5.68 1.76
N GLY A 167 26.00 5.51 3.01
CA GLY A 167 25.76 6.61 3.95
C GLY A 167 24.28 6.89 4.17
N PRO A 168 23.93 7.98 4.89
CA PRO A 168 22.54 8.32 5.14
C PRO A 168 21.87 8.88 3.89
N THR A 169 20.59 8.57 3.69
CA THR A 169 19.82 9.10 2.56
C THR A 169 19.56 10.60 2.75
N PRO A 170 19.93 11.45 1.78
CA PRO A 170 19.57 12.87 1.77
C PRO A 170 18.20 13.09 1.09
N GLY A 171 17.68 14.32 1.16
CA GLY A 171 16.54 14.74 0.34
C GLY A 171 15.15 14.40 0.91
N TRP A 172 15.07 14.10 2.20
CA TRP A 172 13.80 13.97 2.91
C TRP A 172 13.05 15.30 2.92
N SER A 173 11.82 15.31 2.38
CA SER A 173 11.07 16.55 2.18
C SER A 173 9.65 16.48 2.76
N PRO A 174 9.27 17.47 3.60
CA PRO A 174 10.13 18.50 4.19
C PRO A 174 11.11 17.86 5.19
N SER A 175 12.25 18.53 5.43
CA SER A 175 13.07 18.20 6.60
C SER A 175 12.27 18.52 7.87
N ARG A 176 12.29 17.61 8.85
CA ARG A 176 11.50 17.71 10.07
C ARG A 176 12.39 17.69 11.29
N HIS A 177 12.08 18.56 12.25
CA HIS A 177 12.73 18.61 13.57
C HIS A 177 14.27 18.65 13.52
N GLY A 178 14.83 19.29 12.48
CA GLY A 178 16.29 19.41 12.30
C GLY A 178 16.99 18.17 11.75
N VAL A 179 16.24 17.15 11.31
CA VAL A 179 16.79 15.93 10.68
C VAL A 179 16.76 16.09 9.16
N GLU A 180 17.93 16.16 8.54
CA GLU A 180 18.10 16.29 7.09
C GLU A 180 18.56 14.98 6.42
N GLU A 181 19.23 14.13 7.18
CA GLU A 181 19.83 12.87 6.73
C GLU A 181 19.43 11.75 7.70
N ILE A 182 19.01 10.61 7.16
CA ILE A 182 18.47 9.47 7.90
C ILE A 182 19.23 8.21 7.50
N PHE A 183 19.51 7.35 8.48
CA PHE A 183 19.99 5.99 8.25
C PHE A 183 18.81 5.03 8.29
N GLU A 184 18.13 4.86 7.17
CA GLU A 184 16.99 3.96 7.10
C GLU A 184 17.40 2.50 6.90
N ASP A 185 16.75 1.61 7.64
CA ASP A 185 17.01 0.17 7.56
C ASP A 185 15.81 -0.60 8.12
N ASP A 186 15.44 -1.71 7.48
CA ASP A 186 14.39 -2.59 8.02
C ASP A 186 14.85 -3.37 9.26
N ILE A 187 16.15 -3.36 9.55
CA ILE A 187 16.76 -3.94 10.75
C ILE A 187 17.42 -2.82 11.57
N PHE A 188 17.21 -2.82 12.88
CA PHE A 188 17.92 -1.91 13.77
C PHE A 188 19.35 -2.41 14.00
N TRP A 189 20.38 -1.55 14.02
CA TRP A 189 21.81 -1.97 14.07
C TRP A 189 22.64 -1.34 15.23
N ASN A 190 22.01 -1.02 16.37
CA ASN A 190 22.58 -0.39 17.59
C ASN A 190 22.55 1.15 17.69
N GLY A 191 21.55 1.81 17.11
CA GLY A 191 21.11 3.14 17.59
C GLY A 191 22.08 4.29 17.35
N GLY A 192 22.52 4.46 16.11
CA GLY A 192 23.10 5.72 15.65
C GLY A 192 22.09 6.87 15.74
N THR A 193 22.59 8.10 15.82
CA THR A 193 21.73 9.29 15.68
C THR A 193 21.09 9.26 14.29
N ASN A 194 19.75 9.37 14.22
CA ASN A 194 18.93 9.36 13.01
C ASN A 194 18.75 7.99 12.31
N ASP A 195 18.88 6.86 13.02
CA ASP A 195 18.35 5.59 12.49
C ASP A 195 16.82 5.70 12.34
N GLY A 196 16.29 5.29 11.18
CA GLY A 196 14.86 5.39 10.88
C GLY A 196 14.26 4.09 10.40
N MET A 197 13.12 3.68 10.96
CA MET A 197 12.40 2.50 10.50
C MET A 197 11.61 2.84 9.23
N PRO A 198 12.00 2.35 8.05
CA PRO A 198 11.37 2.76 6.81
C PRO A 198 10.03 2.05 6.62
N PHE A 199 9.04 2.83 6.18
CA PHE A 199 7.78 2.32 5.71
C PHE A 199 7.19 3.22 4.64
N HIS A 200 6.29 2.57 3.95
CA HIS A 200 5.35 3.13 3.03
C HIS A 200 4.23 3.92 3.77
N PRO A 201 3.93 5.20 3.48
CA PRO A 201 2.94 5.99 4.22
C PRO A 201 1.54 5.35 4.30
N TRP A 202 1.03 4.86 3.17
CA TRP A 202 -0.20 4.04 3.10
C TRP A 202 -0.16 2.75 3.98
N CYS A 203 1.00 2.18 4.29
CA CYS A 203 1.14 0.99 5.15
C CYS A 203 1.02 1.40 6.62
N LEU A 204 1.52 2.57 7.02
CA LEU A 204 1.30 3.11 8.36
C LEU A 204 -0.20 3.35 8.60
N GLU A 205 -0.90 3.84 7.59
CA GLU A 205 -2.35 4.04 7.59
C GLU A 205 -3.10 2.70 7.80
N VAL A 206 -2.64 1.61 7.18
CA VAL A 206 -3.17 0.24 7.41
C VAL A 206 -2.82 -0.23 8.83
N TYR A 207 -1.58 -0.08 9.26
CA TYR A 207 -1.10 -0.50 10.59
C TYR A 207 -1.95 0.14 11.70
N GLN A 208 -2.14 1.46 11.65
CA GLN A 208 -2.91 2.18 12.67
C GLN A 208 -4.35 1.68 12.76
N ARG A 209 -4.98 1.33 11.64
CA ARG A 209 -6.35 0.76 11.64
C ARG A 209 -6.40 -0.65 12.18
N ALA A 210 -5.43 -1.48 11.79
CA ALA A 210 -5.30 -2.82 12.30
C ALA A 210 -5.04 -2.81 13.81
N ALA A 211 -4.21 -1.88 14.29
CA ALA A 211 -3.93 -1.67 15.70
C ALA A 211 -5.17 -1.23 16.47
N LEU A 212 -5.97 -0.30 15.94
CA LEU A 212 -7.22 0.15 16.57
C LEU A 212 -8.28 -0.96 16.68
N GLN A 213 -8.27 -1.95 15.78
CA GLN A 213 -9.19 -3.10 15.85
C GLN A 213 -8.74 -4.19 16.83
N GLN A 214 -7.51 -4.14 17.34
CA GLN A 214 -7.05 -5.10 18.35
C GLN A 214 -7.82 -4.92 19.68
N LYS A 215 -8.00 -6.02 20.42
CA LYS A 215 -8.59 -5.98 21.77
C LYS A 215 -7.83 -5.06 22.73
N GLN A 216 -6.51 -5.00 22.54
CA GLN A 216 -5.61 -4.06 23.20
C GLN A 216 -4.90 -3.29 22.09
N PRO A 217 -5.37 -2.08 21.78
CA PRO A 217 -4.79 -1.28 20.71
C PRO A 217 -3.29 -1.07 20.91
N LYS A 218 -2.52 -1.26 19.83
CA LYS A 218 -1.07 -0.99 19.81
C LYS A 218 -0.81 0.46 19.44
N THR A 219 0.24 1.02 20.00
CA THR A 219 0.67 2.40 19.72
C THR A 219 1.88 2.43 18.77
N ILE A 220 2.27 3.61 18.32
CA ILE A 220 3.52 3.78 17.56
C ILE A 220 4.75 3.50 18.45
N ASP A 221 4.68 3.83 19.75
CA ASP A 221 5.74 3.47 20.69
C ASP A 221 5.94 1.95 20.74
N ASP A 222 4.85 1.19 20.77
CA ASP A 222 4.91 -0.28 20.76
C ASP A 222 5.65 -0.83 19.52
N MET A 223 5.46 -0.18 18.37
CA MET A 223 6.07 -0.56 17.10
C MET A 223 7.55 -0.18 17.05
N GLY A 224 7.88 1.05 17.46
CA GLY A 224 9.26 1.52 17.51
C GLY A 224 10.10 0.73 18.50
N ASP A 225 9.58 0.45 19.70
CA ASP A 225 10.23 -0.40 20.69
C ASP A 225 10.49 -1.81 20.11
N TRP A 226 9.52 -2.39 19.42
CA TRP A 226 9.71 -3.69 18.76
C TRP A 226 10.76 -3.66 17.67
N TRP A 227 10.80 -2.60 16.87
CA TRP A 227 11.81 -2.45 15.83
C TRP A 227 13.22 -2.30 16.41
N GLU A 228 13.42 -1.55 17.49
CA GLU A 228 14.73 -1.45 18.17
C GLU A 228 15.25 -2.81 18.66
N HIS A 229 14.36 -3.78 18.89
CA HIS A 229 14.72 -5.13 19.31
C HIS A 229 14.98 -6.08 18.12
N THR A 230 14.80 -5.65 16.88
CA THR A 230 14.98 -6.51 15.69
C THR A 230 16.42 -7.02 15.54
N GLU A 231 17.44 -6.26 15.90
CA GLU A 231 18.85 -6.72 15.87
C GLU A 231 19.09 -7.91 16.77
N ALA A 232 18.65 -7.80 18.03
CA ALA A 232 18.71 -8.87 19.01
C ALA A 232 17.87 -10.07 18.56
N MET A 233 16.92 -9.82 17.66
CA MET A 233 16.11 -10.81 16.97
C MET A 233 16.66 -11.21 15.60
N MET A 234 17.85 -10.81 15.11
CA MET A 234 18.41 -11.36 13.86
C MET A 234 18.65 -12.88 13.95
N GLU A 235 18.80 -13.44 15.15
CA GLU A 235 18.76 -14.90 15.36
C GLU A 235 17.32 -15.48 15.31
N CYS A 236 16.29 -14.65 15.51
CA CYS A 236 14.85 -14.93 15.39
C CYS A 236 14.20 -14.45 14.07
N GLU A 237 14.89 -13.70 13.20
CA GLU A 237 14.39 -13.04 11.98
C GLU A 237 13.90 -14.01 10.89
N LYS A 238 14.04 -15.31 11.13
CA LYS A 238 13.36 -16.34 10.36
C LYS A 238 11.83 -16.35 10.51
N GLU A 239 11.21 -15.45 11.28
CA GLU A 239 9.84 -15.66 11.78
C GLU A 239 8.81 -14.54 11.60
N LEU A 240 9.02 -13.51 10.76
CA LEU A 240 7.86 -12.73 10.29
C LEU A 240 7.21 -13.50 9.14
N GLN A 241 6.11 -14.19 9.43
CA GLN A 241 5.35 -14.91 8.43
C GLN A 241 4.63 -13.92 7.52
N ARG A 242 5.31 -13.52 6.42
CA ARG A 242 4.75 -12.61 5.41
C ARG A 242 3.65 -13.29 4.60
N GLY A 243 2.74 -12.48 4.08
CA GLY A 243 1.64 -12.95 3.22
C GLY A 243 2.07 -13.61 1.90
N MET A 244 1.08 -14.14 1.16
CA MET A 244 1.31 -14.94 -0.05
C MET A 244 2.18 -14.23 -1.11
N GLY A 245 3.10 -14.99 -1.71
CA GLY A 245 3.96 -14.57 -2.83
C GLY A 245 5.22 -13.82 -2.42
N TYR A 246 5.39 -13.47 -1.14
CA TYR A 246 6.52 -12.67 -0.67
C TYR A 246 7.87 -13.35 -0.95
N GLU A 247 8.02 -14.62 -0.58
CA GLU A 247 9.27 -15.36 -0.76
C GLU A 247 9.66 -15.59 -2.21
N GLU A 248 8.70 -15.51 -3.14
CA GLU A 248 8.97 -15.61 -4.58
C GLU A 248 9.54 -14.30 -5.15
N SER A 249 9.21 -13.15 -4.55
CA SER A 249 9.79 -11.84 -4.92
C SER A 249 11.06 -11.52 -4.11
N ASN A 250 11.20 -12.07 -2.90
CA ASN A 250 12.23 -11.72 -1.93
C ASN A 250 13.51 -12.54 -2.15
N GLY A 251 14.23 -12.25 -3.24
CA GLY A 251 15.52 -12.85 -3.58
C GLY A 251 16.72 -12.06 -3.03
N GLN A 252 17.86 -12.17 -3.71
CA GLN A 252 18.99 -11.25 -3.49
C GLN A 252 18.63 -9.80 -3.91
N TYR A 253 17.74 -9.69 -4.89
CA TYR A 253 17.09 -8.47 -5.34
C TYR A 253 15.59 -8.72 -5.35
N TRP A 254 14.79 -7.66 -5.39
CA TRP A 254 13.35 -7.82 -5.58
C TRP A 254 13.03 -8.27 -7.00
N GLU A 255 12.43 -9.45 -7.13
CA GLU A 255 12.04 -10.01 -8.42
C GLU A 255 10.64 -9.54 -8.80
N HIS A 256 10.48 -8.87 -9.95
CA HIS A 256 9.19 -8.34 -10.40
C HIS A 256 8.36 -9.42 -11.11
N GLN A 257 8.01 -10.46 -10.35
CA GLN A 257 7.32 -11.64 -10.86
C GLN A 257 5.94 -11.31 -11.44
N LYS A 258 5.63 -11.92 -12.58
CA LYS A 258 4.34 -11.74 -13.25
C LYS A 258 3.19 -12.29 -12.41
N GLY A 259 2.12 -11.51 -12.28
CA GLY A 259 0.97 -11.84 -11.41
C GLY A 259 1.14 -11.38 -9.96
N GLN A 260 2.30 -10.82 -9.62
CA GLN A 260 2.60 -10.25 -8.32
C GLN A 260 2.55 -8.72 -8.31
N GLU A 261 2.05 -8.09 -9.38
CA GLU A 261 1.93 -6.62 -9.50
C GLU A 261 1.05 -6.01 -8.39
N PHE A 262 0.20 -6.81 -7.76
CA PHE A 262 -0.61 -6.37 -6.64
C PHE A 262 0.22 -5.93 -5.42
N PHE A 263 1.48 -6.35 -5.27
CA PHE A 263 2.35 -5.88 -4.15
C PHE A 263 2.49 -4.35 -4.09
N ILE A 264 2.41 -3.71 -5.25
CA ILE A 264 2.62 -2.28 -5.40
C ILE A 264 1.34 -1.52 -5.76
N ALA A 265 0.19 -2.19 -5.78
CA ALA A 265 -1.09 -1.55 -6.03
C ALA A 265 -1.57 -0.77 -4.80
N ASP A 266 -2.18 0.40 -5.03
CA ASP A 266 -2.72 1.28 -3.98
C ASP A 266 -3.77 0.59 -3.11
N PRO A 267 -3.45 0.25 -1.85
CA PRO A 267 -4.39 -0.40 -0.97
C PRO A 267 -5.47 0.59 -0.55
N LEU A 268 -5.30 1.91 -0.66
CA LEU A 268 -6.26 2.90 -0.20
C LEU A 268 -7.17 3.40 -1.33
N LYS A 269 -6.62 3.62 -2.53
CA LYS A 269 -7.29 4.37 -3.62
C LYS A 269 -7.35 3.64 -4.95
N ASP A 270 -7.14 2.32 -4.95
CA ASP A 270 -7.46 1.49 -6.11
C ASP A 270 -8.90 1.75 -6.58
N PHE A 271 -9.04 2.03 -7.88
CA PHE A 271 -10.30 2.44 -8.46
C PHE A 271 -11.41 1.39 -8.30
N GLU A 272 -11.10 0.10 -8.53
CA GLU A 272 -12.09 -0.97 -8.41
C GLU A 272 -12.48 -1.20 -6.96
N LEU A 273 -11.54 -1.04 -6.01
CA LEU A 273 -11.85 -1.07 -4.58
C LEU A 273 -12.79 0.07 -4.20
N VAL A 274 -12.45 1.32 -4.53
CA VAL A 274 -13.27 2.50 -4.22
C VAL A 274 -14.68 2.34 -4.80
N LYS A 275 -14.77 1.91 -6.07
CA LYS A 275 -16.03 1.65 -6.75
C LYS A 275 -16.85 0.57 -6.06
N LEU A 276 -16.22 -0.55 -5.66
CA LEU A 276 -16.88 -1.64 -4.97
C LEU A 276 -17.50 -1.18 -3.64
N LEU A 277 -16.81 -0.30 -2.90
CA LEU A 277 -17.33 0.29 -1.66
C LEU A 277 -18.47 1.28 -1.93
N GLN A 278 -18.30 2.18 -2.91
CA GLN A 278 -19.30 3.19 -3.26
C GLN A 278 -20.60 2.58 -3.81
N ASP A 279 -20.50 1.57 -4.68
CA ASP A 279 -21.65 0.87 -5.27
C ASP A 279 -22.54 0.21 -4.22
N ALA A 280 -22.02 -0.06 -3.01
CA ALA A 280 -22.79 -0.62 -1.92
C ALA A 280 -23.58 0.41 -1.10
N VAL A 281 -23.27 1.70 -1.23
CA VAL A 281 -23.98 2.77 -0.53
C VAL A 281 -25.27 3.09 -1.30
N ILE A 282 -26.37 3.11 -0.57
CA ILE A 282 -27.70 3.41 -1.09
C ILE A 282 -27.97 4.91 -0.98
N GLU A 283 -28.44 5.49 -2.09
CA GLU A 283 -28.81 6.90 -2.16
C GLU A 283 -30.00 7.19 -1.24
N PRO A 284 -30.06 8.37 -0.59
CA PRO A 284 -31.15 8.70 0.34
C PRO A 284 -32.55 8.71 -0.32
N SER A 285 -32.63 8.83 -1.64
CA SER A 285 -33.87 8.82 -2.40
C SER A 285 -34.43 7.42 -2.67
N GLU A 286 -33.65 6.37 -2.44
CA GLU A 286 -34.06 4.99 -2.71
C GLU A 286 -34.75 4.39 -1.48
N ALA A 287 -35.82 3.62 -1.71
CA ALA A 287 -36.46 2.86 -0.66
C ALA A 287 -35.54 1.68 -0.28
N PHE A 288 -35.04 1.69 0.95
CA PHE A 288 -34.15 0.66 1.47
C PHE A 288 -34.32 0.50 2.97
N ASP A 289 -34.61 -0.72 3.41
CA ASP A 289 -34.61 -1.09 4.83
C ASP A 289 -33.51 -2.14 5.08
N PRO A 290 -32.50 -1.86 5.93
CA PRO A 290 -31.51 -2.85 6.33
C PRO A 290 -32.10 -4.12 6.98
N ALA A 291 -33.34 -4.04 7.49
CA ALA A 291 -34.07 -5.18 8.04
C ALA A 291 -34.71 -6.08 6.97
N ASP A 292 -34.77 -5.64 5.71
CA ASP A 292 -35.27 -6.47 4.62
C ASP A 292 -34.43 -7.73 4.44
N SER A 293 -35.06 -8.80 3.93
CA SER A 293 -34.35 -10.04 3.63
C SER A 293 -33.34 -9.81 2.50
N ALA A 294 -32.10 -10.24 2.71
CA ALA A 294 -31.08 -10.28 1.66
C ALA A 294 -31.43 -11.26 0.53
N PHE A 295 -32.30 -12.22 0.81
CA PHE A 295 -32.71 -13.25 -0.14
C PHE A 295 -34.19 -13.15 -0.48
N PRO A 296 -34.58 -13.47 -1.72
CA PRO A 296 -35.99 -13.55 -2.07
C PRO A 296 -36.67 -14.62 -1.22
N ASP A 297 -37.96 -14.38 -0.94
CA ASP A 297 -38.81 -15.37 -0.29
C ASP A 297 -38.77 -16.68 -1.08
N TRP A 298 -38.84 -17.79 -0.34
CA TRP A 298 -39.00 -19.09 -0.97
C TRP A 298 -40.23 -19.03 -1.87
N PRO A 299 -40.15 -19.46 -3.14
CA PRO A 299 -41.35 -19.67 -3.93
C PRO A 299 -42.29 -20.51 -3.08
N SER A 300 -43.44 -19.94 -2.72
CA SER A 300 -44.48 -20.67 -2.04
C SER A 300 -44.77 -21.88 -2.89
N HIS A 301 -44.27 -23.06 -2.50
CA HIS A 301 -44.80 -24.30 -3.03
C HIS A 301 -46.29 -24.21 -2.75
N ASP A 302 -47.03 -24.12 -3.85
CA ASP A 302 -48.47 -23.93 -3.92
C ASP A 302 -49.15 -24.54 -2.69
N PRO A 303 -49.89 -23.78 -1.87
CA PRO A 303 -50.54 -24.29 -0.66
C PRO A 303 -51.49 -25.48 -0.95
N THR A 304 -51.79 -25.73 -2.23
CA THR A 304 -52.56 -26.88 -2.70
C THR A 304 -51.74 -28.16 -2.94
N ALA A 305 -50.40 -28.12 -2.86
CA ALA A 305 -49.51 -29.25 -3.15
C ALA A 305 -49.03 -30.04 -1.92
N SER A 306 -49.50 -29.75 -0.71
CA SER A 306 -49.12 -30.49 0.51
C SER A 306 -50.30 -30.99 1.33
N THR A 307 -51.17 -31.77 0.68
CA THR A 307 -51.87 -32.84 1.40
C THR A 307 -51.14 -34.14 1.13
N ASN A 308 -50.15 -34.45 1.96
CA ASN A 308 -49.94 -35.75 2.62
C ASN A 308 -48.47 -36.11 2.86
N LYS A 309 -48.21 -36.51 4.11
CA LYS A 309 -47.11 -37.36 4.62
C LYS A 309 -45.71 -36.74 4.71
N SER A 310 -45.38 -36.24 5.92
CA SER A 310 -44.09 -36.55 6.54
C SER A 310 -44.19 -36.44 8.05
N GLY A 311 -43.95 -37.54 8.77
CA GLY A 311 -43.73 -37.56 10.23
C GLY A 311 -42.36 -36.98 10.61
N ALA A 312 -41.91 -35.94 9.91
CA ALA A 312 -40.70 -35.22 10.25
C ALA A 312 -40.99 -34.32 11.45
N PRO A 313 -40.13 -34.30 12.47
CA PRO A 313 -40.28 -33.38 13.59
C PRO A 313 -40.29 -31.93 13.06
N PRO A 314 -41.14 -31.06 13.63
CA PRO A 314 -41.17 -29.65 13.26
C PRO A 314 -39.80 -29.01 13.48
N ASP A 315 -39.42 -28.09 12.60
CA ASP A 315 -38.14 -27.37 12.67
C ASP A 315 -37.99 -26.69 14.05
N PRO A 316 -37.05 -27.14 14.90
CA PRO A 316 -36.93 -26.66 16.27
C PRO A 316 -36.48 -25.19 16.33
N PHE A 317 -35.84 -24.68 15.27
CA PHE A 317 -35.39 -23.30 15.21
C PHE A 317 -36.55 -22.31 15.07
N LEU A 318 -37.71 -22.75 14.57
CA LEU A 318 -38.92 -21.90 14.49
C LEU A 318 -39.46 -21.51 15.87
N LEU A 319 -39.00 -22.15 16.94
CA LEU A 319 -39.36 -21.82 18.32
C LEU A 319 -38.49 -20.71 18.91
N LEU A 320 -37.38 -20.36 18.24
CA LEU A 320 -36.45 -19.35 18.73
C LEU A 320 -36.90 -17.95 18.26
N PRO A 321 -36.72 -16.92 19.10
CA PRO A 321 -36.88 -15.54 18.69
C PRO A 321 -35.76 -15.13 17.70
N ALA A 322 -36.03 -14.09 16.91
CA ALA A 322 -35.17 -13.67 15.80
C ALA A 322 -33.75 -13.31 16.26
N GLU A 323 -33.60 -12.76 17.46
CA GLU A 323 -32.32 -12.38 18.06
C GLU A 323 -31.43 -13.62 18.31
N LEU A 324 -32.01 -14.72 18.78
CA LEU A 324 -31.27 -15.97 19.00
C LEU A 324 -30.89 -16.63 17.67
N LEU A 325 -31.74 -16.52 16.65
CA LEU A 325 -31.42 -16.99 15.30
C LEU A 325 -30.24 -16.20 14.71
N GLN A 326 -30.23 -14.87 14.85
CA GLN A 326 -29.10 -14.03 14.42
C GLN A 326 -27.82 -14.33 15.20
N GLN A 327 -27.91 -14.58 16.50
CA GLN A 327 -26.76 -14.99 17.32
C GLN A 327 -26.22 -16.35 16.89
N ILE A 328 -27.08 -17.30 16.53
CA ILE A 328 -26.63 -18.57 15.95
C ILE A 328 -25.90 -18.30 14.64
N LEU A 329 -26.47 -17.48 13.76
CA LEU A 329 -25.85 -17.16 12.47
C LEU A 329 -24.47 -16.48 12.62
N SER A 330 -24.26 -15.63 13.63
CA SER A 330 -22.97 -14.94 13.84
C SER A 330 -21.84 -15.86 14.28
N GLU A 331 -22.15 -17.05 14.81
CA GLU A 331 -21.14 -18.03 15.24
C GLU A 331 -20.78 -19.03 14.11
N LEU A 332 -21.46 -18.95 12.96
CA LEU A 332 -21.34 -19.90 11.87
C LEU A 332 -20.47 -19.35 10.74
N SER A 333 -19.70 -20.26 10.12
CA SER A 333 -18.99 -19.93 8.88
C SER A 333 -19.98 -19.71 7.73
N THR A 334 -19.60 -18.88 6.75
CA THR A 334 -20.44 -18.56 5.58
C THR A 334 -21.00 -19.79 4.84
N PRO A 335 -20.21 -20.85 4.57
CA PRO A 335 -20.76 -22.07 3.96
C PRO A 335 -21.85 -22.73 4.81
N THR A 336 -21.70 -22.69 6.14
CA THR A 336 -22.68 -23.25 7.08
C THR A 336 -23.96 -22.41 7.11
N VAL A 337 -23.86 -21.08 7.04
CA VAL A 337 -25.03 -20.18 6.94
C VAL A 337 -25.85 -20.50 5.70
N ALA A 338 -25.19 -20.67 4.54
CA ALA A 338 -25.87 -21.05 3.30
C ALA A 338 -26.55 -22.42 3.42
N ALA A 339 -25.87 -23.42 3.96
CA ALA A 339 -26.45 -24.75 4.18
C ALA A 339 -27.64 -24.72 5.15
N LEU A 340 -27.56 -23.90 6.21
CA LEU A 340 -28.61 -23.77 7.22
C LEU A 340 -29.91 -23.21 6.63
N ARG A 341 -29.78 -22.23 5.72
CA ARG A 341 -30.91 -21.66 4.97
C ARG A 341 -31.60 -22.71 4.09
N GLU A 342 -30.86 -23.67 3.54
CA GLU A 342 -31.43 -24.75 2.71
C GLU A 342 -32.21 -25.80 3.53
N VAL A 343 -31.86 -26.00 4.81
CA VAL A 343 -32.42 -27.08 5.64
C VAL A 343 -33.46 -26.62 6.66
N SER A 344 -33.47 -25.33 7.04
CA SER A 344 -34.35 -24.79 8.08
C SER A 344 -35.02 -23.49 7.62
N ARG A 345 -36.35 -23.46 7.71
CA ARG A 345 -37.16 -22.30 7.31
C ARG A 345 -36.98 -21.13 8.28
N ALA A 346 -36.54 -21.39 9.51
CA ALA A 346 -36.24 -20.34 10.48
C ALA A 346 -35.17 -19.36 9.99
N PHE A 347 -34.29 -19.78 9.06
CA PHE A 347 -33.22 -18.97 8.49
C PHE A 347 -33.50 -18.54 7.05
N ALA A 348 -34.75 -18.63 6.59
CA ALA A 348 -35.13 -18.16 5.25
C ALA A 348 -34.98 -16.64 5.10
N HIS A 349 -35.36 -15.90 6.15
CA HIS A 349 -35.19 -14.46 6.26
C HIS A 349 -33.88 -14.15 6.98
N ILE A 350 -32.93 -13.55 6.26
CA ILE A 350 -31.68 -13.05 6.82
C ILE A 350 -31.60 -11.55 6.50
N PRO A 351 -31.65 -10.66 7.51
CA PRO A 351 -31.61 -9.22 7.27
C PRO A 351 -30.35 -8.79 6.50
N ILE A 352 -30.49 -7.79 5.63
CA ILE A 352 -29.34 -7.19 4.92
C ILE A 352 -28.28 -6.71 5.92
N SER A 353 -28.69 -6.14 7.06
CA SER A 353 -27.79 -5.65 8.12
C SER A 353 -26.87 -6.73 8.71
N PHE A 354 -27.29 -8.00 8.71
CA PHE A 354 -26.53 -9.12 9.27
C PHE A 354 -25.19 -9.31 8.54
N PHE A 355 -25.15 -9.03 7.24
CA PHE A 355 -23.93 -9.18 6.43
C PHE A 355 -22.81 -8.24 6.82
N HIS A 356 -23.08 -7.17 7.58
CA HIS A 356 -22.00 -6.39 8.17
C HIS A 356 -21.21 -7.20 9.20
N THR A 357 -21.87 -8.00 10.03
CA THR A 357 -21.20 -8.84 11.01
C THR A 357 -20.26 -9.83 10.31
N LEU A 358 -20.75 -10.48 9.24
CA LEU A 358 -19.92 -11.37 8.42
C LEU A 358 -18.77 -10.61 7.73
N LEU A 359 -19.02 -9.41 7.23
CA LEU A 359 -17.99 -8.58 6.61
C LEU A 359 -16.88 -8.21 7.60
N ARG A 360 -17.24 -7.83 8.84
CA ARG A 360 -16.28 -7.50 9.90
C ARG A 360 -15.43 -8.69 10.30
N GLN A 361 -15.97 -9.90 10.22
CA GLN A 361 -15.26 -11.13 10.52
C GLN A 361 -14.35 -11.61 9.37
N ASP A 362 -14.89 -11.66 8.15
CA ASP A 362 -14.21 -12.24 6.99
C ASP A 362 -13.29 -11.23 6.27
N TYR A 363 -13.55 -9.93 6.42
CA TYR A 363 -12.83 -8.85 5.76
C TYR A 363 -12.51 -7.70 6.75
N PRO A 364 -11.76 -7.94 7.84
CA PRO A 364 -11.45 -6.92 8.84
C PRO A 364 -10.72 -5.68 8.27
N TRP A 365 -10.00 -5.87 7.15
CA TRP A 365 -9.35 -4.82 6.38
C TRP A 365 -10.30 -3.91 5.58
N ILE A 366 -11.61 -4.16 5.59
CA ILE A 366 -12.63 -3.19 5.15
C ILE A 366 -13.06 -2.35 6.35
N TRP A 367 -12.13 -1.53 6.83
CA TRP A 367 -12.31 -0.67 8.00
C TRP A 367 -13.32 0.45 7.77
N GLU A 368 -13.66 0.77 6.52
CA GLU A 368 -14.71 1.75 6.20
C GLU A 368 -16.05 1.36 6.82
N ALA A 369 -16.24 0.06 7.12
CA ALA A 369 -17.40 -0.48 7.81
C ALA A 369 -17.43 -0.22 9.33
N ASP A 370 -16.33 0.22 9.95
CA ASP A 370 -16.26 0.56 11.38
C ASP A 370 -16.68 2.00 11.70
N SER A 371 -16.62 2.86 10.70
CA SER A 371 -16.76 4.28 10.90
C SER A 371 -18.21 4.63 11.23
N THR A 372 -18.46 5.09 12.46
CA THR A 372 -19.75 5.69 12.84
C THR A 372 -19.88 7.12 12.31
N THR A 373 -18.75 7.75 12.03
CA THR A 373 -18.63 9.09 11.43
C THR A 373 -17.67 9.06 10.24
N PRO A 374 -17.91 9.86 9.19
CA PRO A 374 -16.97 9.97 8.07
C PRO A 374 -15.57 10.33 8.56
N VAL A 375 -14.57 9.57 8.13
CA VAL A 375 -13.16 9.96 8.30
C VAL A 375 -12.89 11.07 7.29
N ALA A 376 -12.60 12.27 7.79
CA ALA A 376 -12.47 13.46 6.95
C ALA A 376 -11.22 13.40 6.03
N HIS A 377 -10.17 12.70 6.45
CA HIS A 377 -8.90 12.56 5.73
C HIS A 377 -8.11 11.38 6.28
N TYR A 378 -7.22 10.83 5.45
CA TYR A 378 -6.12 9.99 5.93
C TYR A 378 -5.13 10.84 6.75
N SER A 379 -4.11 10.23 7.37
CA SER A 379 -2.98 10.98 7.94
C SER A 379 -2.47 12.04 6.96
N HIS A 380 -2.01 13.17 7.49
CA HIS A 380 -1.53 14.31 6.71
C HIS A 380 -0.53 13.85 5.64
N TRP A 381 0.38 12.96 6.03
CA TRP A 381 1.43 12.41 5.18
C TRP A 381 0.92 11.48 4.09
N THR A 382 0.00 10.58 4.42
CA THR A 382 -0.63 9.72 3.42
C THR A 382 -1.45 10.55 2.43
N GLN A 383 -2.15 11.57 2.90
CA GLN A 383 -2.89 12.49 2.04
C GLN A 383 -1.94 13.27 1.12
N ALA A 384 -0.82 13.78 1.65
CA ALA A 384 0.18 14.51 0.87
C ALA A 384 0.77 13.67 -0.27
N VAL A 385 1.07 12.40 0.00
CA VAL A 385 1.53 11.43 -1.01
C VAL A 385 0.50 11.26 -2.12
N ILE A 386 -0.77 11.08 -1.74
CA ILE A 386 -1.82 10.89 -2.73
C ILE A 386 -2.04 12.17 -3.55
N ASP A 387 -2.10 13.32 -2.89
CA ASP A 387 -2.33 14.58 -3.61
C ASP A 387 -1.16 14.88 -4.55
N LYS A 388 0.09 14.53 -4.16
CA LYS A 388 1.26 14.60 -5.05
C LYS A 388 1.08 13.67 -6.25
N ALA A 389 0.60 12.45 -6.03
CA ALA A 389 0.35 11.50 -7.10
C ALA A 389 -0.69 12.02 -8.11
N ALA A 390 -1.83 12.50 -7.61
CA ALA A 390 -2.91 13.07 -8.40
C ALA A 390 -2.45 14.31 -9.22
N ARG A 391 -1.64 15.20 -8.62
CA ARG A 391 -1.09 16.38 -9.32
C ARG A 391 -0.18 15.99 -10.49
N LYS A 392 0.71 15.02 -10.30
CA LYS A 392 1.60 14.55 -11.37
C LYS A 392 0.80 13.94 -12.52
N LEU A 393 -0.23 13.12 -12.23
CA LEU A 393 -1.11 12.56 -13.26
C LEU A 393 -1.86 13.65 -14.05
N ALA A 394 -2.38 14.68 -13.37
CA ALA A 394 -3.05 15.80 -14.01
C ALA A 394 -2.10 16.59 -14.93
N ASN A 395 -0.87 16.85 -14.46
CA ASN A 395 0.15 17.53 -15.26
C ASN A 395 0.54 16.73 -16.51
N ASP A 396 0.74 15.42 -16.37
CA ASP A 396 1.06 14.52 -17.49
C ASP A 396 -0.08 14.50 -18.53
N THR A 397 -1.33 14.50 -18.08
CA THR A 397 -2.52 14.57 -18.95
C THR A 397 -2.57 15.89 -19.73
N LEU A 398 -2.25 17.01 -19.08
CA LEU A 398 -2.19 18.33 -19.73
C LEU A 398 -1.03 18.42 -20.73
N GLN A 399 0.13 17.81 -20.42
CA GLN A 399 1.26 17.74 -21.36
C GLN A 399 0.95 16.89 -22.59
N LEU A 400 0.26 15.75 -22.43
CA LEU A 400 -0.22 14.93 -23.54
C LEU A 400 -1.21 15.71 -24.43
N ALA A 401 -2.09 16.50 -23.83
CA ALA A 401 -3.01 17.37 -24.55
C ALA A 401 -2.30 18.57 -25.24
N GLY A 402 -1.21 19.07 -24.65
CA GLY A 402 -0.41 20.18 -25.18
C GLY A 402 0.50 19.79 -26.35
N HIS A 403 1.10 18.60 -26.32
CA HIS A 403 1.91 18.06 -27.43
C HIS A 403 1.08 17.80 -28.69
N ALA A 404 -0.24 17.64 -28.58
CA ALA A 404 -1.13 17.58 -29.74
C ALA A 404 -1.25 18.92 -30.49
N ASN A 405 -0.80 20.05 -29.90
CA ASN A 405 -1.01 21.40 -30.43
C ASN A 405 0.27 22.24 -30.63
N SER A 406 1.48 21.68 -30.51
CA SER A 406 2.72 22.45 -30.62
C SER A 406 3.87 21.66 -31.23
N ILE A 407 3.91 21.60 -32.56
CA ILE A 407 5.13 21.40 -33.34
C ILE A 407 5.55 22.79 -33.81
N VAL A 408 6.59 23.42 -33.23
CA VAL A 408 7.66 24.18 -33.92
C VAL A 408 8.73 24.64 -32.88
N VAL A 409 10.01 24.32 -33.09
CA VAL A 409 11.20 25.23 -33.20
C VAL A 409 12.50 24.55 -32.75
N SER A 410 13.54 24.87 -33.52
CA SER A 410 14.89 24.31 -33.75
C SER A 410 15.94 24.41 -32.62
N PRO A 411 17.07 23.67 -32.76
CA PRO A 411 18.06 23.43 -31.71
C PRO A 411 19.29 24.34 -31.82
N GLU A 412 19.83 24.78 -30.68
CA GLU A 412 21.22 25.24 -30.58
C GLU A 412 21.92 24.63 -29.35
N GLU A 413 22.90 23.78 -29.66
CA GLU A 413 24.14 23.45 -28.97
C GLU A 413 24.14 23.39 -27.42
N THR A 414 23.74 22.22 -26.90
CA THR A 414 24.17 21.73 -25.57
C THR A 414 24.80 20.35 -25.72
N THR A 415 25.95 20.13 -25.06
CA THR A 415 26.63 18.82 -25.10
C THR A 415 25.84 17.75 -24.33
N PRO A 416 25.87 16.46 -24.77
CA PRO A 416 25.05 15.39 -24.17
C PRO A 416 25.25 15.22 -22.66
N SER A 417 26.46 15.49 -22.15
CA SER A 417 26.78 15.41 -20.72
C SER A 417 26.14 16.53 -19.89
N GLN A 418 25.93 17.71 -20.48
CA GLN A 418 25.28 18.86 -19.82
C GLN A 418 23.75 18.75 -19.90
N ALA A 419 23.22 18.18 -20.99
CA ALA A 419 21.81 17.80 -21.08
C ALA A 419 21.45 16.69 -20.05
N ARG A 420 22.35 15.73 -19.81
CA ARG A 420 22.18 14.68 -18.79
C ARG A 420 22.08 15.23 -17.36
N ILE A 421 22.92 16.20 -16.99
CA ILE A 421 22.82 16.87 -15.67
C ILE A 421 21.56 17.73 -15.61
N ALA A 422 21.22 18.46 -16.67
CA ALA A 422 20.01 19.29 -16.71
C ALA A 422 18.70 18.47 -16.68
N ILE A 423 18.68 17.25 -17.21
CA ILE A 423 17.52 16.34 -17.13
C ILE A 423 17.40 15.72 -15.73
N ILE A 424 18.52 15.36 -15.10
CA ILE A 424 18.55 14.92 -13.70
C ILE A 424 18.07 16.05 -12.78
N ASP A 425 18.59 17.27 -12.99
CA ASP A 425 18.17 18.47 -12.26
C ASP A 425 16.72 18.86 -12.57
N ALA A 426 16.22 18.68 -13.80
CA ALA A 426 14.82 18.96 -14.14
C ALA A 426 13.85 17.91 -13.56
N THR A 427 14.26 16.64 -13.50
CA THR A 427 13.47 15.57 -12.89
C THR A 427 13.42 15.75 -11.36
N ASN A 428 14.53 16.20 -10.76
CA ASN A 428 14.62 16.56 -9.34
C ASN A 428 13.95 17.91 -9.02
N ALA A 429 13.94 18.87 -9.94
CA ALA A 429 13.28 20.18 -9.78
C ALA A 429 11.75 20.08 -9.91
N ILE A 430 11.23 19.13 -10.70
CA ILE A 430 9.80 18.78 -10.69
C ILE A 430 9.41 18.13 -9.35
N ASP A 431 10.36 17.50 -8.65
CA ASP A 431 10.17 16.88 -7.34
C ASP A 431 10.37 17.83 -6.14
N THR A 432 10.93 19.03 -6.36
CA THR A 432 11.30 19.98 -5.29
C THR A 432 10.68 21.38 -5.42
N ASP A 433 9.64 21.59 -6.25
CA ASP A 433 8.93 22.90 -6.32
C ASP A 433 8.18 23.23 -5.02
N SER A 434 8.95 23.70 -4.04
CA SER A 434 8.52 24.32 -2.78
C SER A 434 8.35 25.83 -2.93
N THR A 435 8.39 26.37 -4.16
CA THR A 435 8.39 27.82 -4.39
C THR A 435 7.04 28.41 -4.80
N ARG A 436 5.96 27.63 -4.85
CA ARG A 436 4.62 28.21 -4.96
C ARG A 436 4.19 28.82 -3.62
N PRO A 437 3.94 30.14 -3.55
CA PRO A 437 3.48 30.77 -2.31
C PRO A 437 2.19 30.09 -1.85
N ALA A 438 2.10 29.83 -0.54
CA ALA A 438 1.01 29.13 0.16
C ALA A 438 -0.42 29.66 -0.14
N ALA A 439 -0.54 30.80 -0.83
CA ALA A 439 -1.80 31.38 -1.26
C ALA A 439 -2.51 30.63 -2.40
N THR A 440 -1.79 29.84 -3.22
CA THR A 440 -2.39 29.13 -4.37
C THR A 440 -2.89 27.71 -4.04
N LEU A 441 -2.58 27.19 -2.85
CA LEU A 441 -3.02 25.87 -2.35
C LEU A 441 -4.51 25.78 -1.99
N LYS A 442 -5.26 26.88 -2.11
CA LYS A 442 -6.65 26.95 -1.65
C LYS A 442 -7.70 26.50 -2.68
N ASN A 443 -7.36 26.35 -3.96
CA ASN A 443 -8.37 26.15 -5.01
C ASN A 443 -8.31 24.84 -5.83
N ASP A 444 -7.30 23.98 -5.65
CA ASP A 444 -7.18 22.70 -6.38
C ASP A 444 -7.40 21.46 -5.49
N GLN A 445 -8.14 21.63 -4.38
CA GLN A 445 -8.39 20.59 -3.40
C GLN A 445 -9.51 19.64 -3.86
N ALA A 446 -9.25 18.84 -4.89
CA ALA A 446 -9.94 17.56 -5.06
C ALA A 446 -9.30 16.56 -4.07
N HIS A 447 -9.46 16.81 -2.77
CA HIS A 447 -9.03 15.87 -1.73
C HIS A 447 -9.73 14.55 -1.94
N VAL A 448 -8.98 13.48 -2.15
CA VAL A 448 -9.57 12.15 -2.20
C VAL A 448 -9.92 11.73 -0.77
N ILE A 449 -11.19 11.96 -0.40
CA ILE A 449 -11.77 11.63 0.90
C ILE A 449 -11.92 10.09 1.01
N PRO A 450 -11.56 9.48 2.16
CA PRO A 450 -11.85 8.07 2.41
C PRO A 450 -13.33 7.74 2.18
N VAL A 451 -13.62 6.57 1.60
CA VAL A 451 -15.02 6.13 1.41
C VAL A 451 -15.67 5.92 2.78
N PHE A 452 -16.87 6.47 2.95
CA PHE A 452 -17.69 6.27 4.15
C PHE A 452 -18.81 5.28 3.85
N LEU A 453 -18.97 4.27 4.72
CA LEU A 453 -20.06 3.28 4.63
C LEU A 453 -21.05 3.46 5.79
N PRO A 454 -22.12 4.25 5.61
CA PRO A 454 -23.07 4.49 6.68
C PRO A 454 -23.82 3.21 7.07
N ARG A 455 -23.79 2.84 8.36
CA ARG A 455 -24.37 1.60 8.91
C ARG A 455 -25.76 1.24 8.37
N ILE A 456 -26.65 2.22 8.27
CA ILE A 456 -28.06 2.07 7.89
C ILE A 456 -28.34 2.32 6.40
N ARG A 457 -27.36 2.81 5.63
CA ARG A 457 -27.52 3.12 4.20
C ARG A 457 -26.57 2.31 3.32
N THR A 458 -25.85 1.36 3.88
CA THR A 458 -25.03 0.43 3.10
C THR A 458 -25.78 -0.88 2.93
N ASN A 459 -25.91 -1.33 1.69
CA ASN A 459 -26.37 -2.67 1.37
C ASN A 459 -25.24 -3.67 1.63
N TRP A 460 -25.12 -4.10 2.88
CA TRP A 460 -24.06 -5.00 3.35
C TRP A 460 -24.06 -6.35 2.62
N PHE A 461 -25.23 -6.84 2.20
CA PHE A 461 -25.32 -8.06 1.40
C PHE A 461 -24.68 -7.89 0.02
N LYS A 462 -25.03 -6.80 -0.68
CA LYS A 462 -24.43 -6.47 -1.99
C LYS A 462 -22.91 -6.35 -1.90
N LEU A 463 -22.43 -5.64 -0.88
CA LEU A 463 -20.99 -5.47 -0.62
C LEU A 463 -20.30 -6.82 -0.38
N TYR A 464 -20.84 -7.60 0.56
CA TYR A 464 -20.28 -8.89 0.94
C TYR A 464 -20.24 -9.88 -0.23
N ALA A 465 -21.32 -9.95 -1.02
CA ALA A 465 -21.39 -10.77 -2.21
C ALA A 465 -20.39 -10.33 -3.29
N ALA A 466 -20.21 -9.01 -3.48
CA ALA A 466 -19.22 -8.47 -4.40
C ALA A 466 -17.78 -8.82 -3.98
N LEU A 467 -17.46 -8.68 -2.69
CA LEU A 467 -16.15 -9.05 -2.12
C LEU A 467 -15.86 -10.55 -2.30
N LYS A 468 -16.83 -11.43 -2.01
CA LYS A 468 -16.66 -12.88 -2.20
C LYS A 468 -16.46 -13.26 -3.66
N LYS A 469 -17.15 -12.57 -4.59
CA LYS A 469 -17.10 -12.89 -6.02
C LYS A 469 -15.86 -12.35 -6.73
N ARG A 470 -15.49 -11.10 -6.44
CA ARG A 470 -14.47 -10.34 -7.21
C ARG A 470 -13.33 -9.81 -6.36
N GLY A 471 -13.38 -9.90 -5.03
CA GLY A 471 -12.39 -9.25 -4.16
C GLY A 471 -10.95 -9.70 -4.42
N ALA A 472 -10.74 -10.98 -4.74
CA ALA A 472 -9.41 -11.52 -5.06
C ALA A 472 -8.84 -10.99 -6.40
N GLU A 473 -9.69 -10.45 -7.28
CA GLU A 473 -9.31 -9.87 -8.57
C GLU A 473 -8.96 -8.37 -8.47
N VAL A 474 -9.22 -7.73 -7.32
CA VAL A 474 -8.97 -6.30 -7.10
C VAL A 474 -7.56 -6.13 -6.50
N PRO A 475 -6.56 -5.63 -7.24
CA PRO A 475 -5.17 -5.61 -6.79
C PRO A 475 -4.95 -4.81 -5.52
N GLY A 476 -5.52 -3.60 -5.40
CA GLY A 476 -5.41 -2.80 -4.18
C GLY A 476 -6.04 -3.47 -2.96
N LEU A 477 -7.17 -4.16 -3.12
CA LEU A 477 -7.79 -4.90 -2.02
C LEU A 477 -6.93 -6.09 -1.58
N LYS A 478 -6.38 -6.83 -2.55
CA LYS A 478 -5.46 -7.94 -2.29
C LYS A 478 -4.19 -7.46 -1.57
N ASN A 479 -3.64 -6.31 -1.96
CA ASN A 479 -2.50 -5.71 -1.26
C ASN A 479 -2.88 -5.26 0.15
N ARG A 480 -4.05 -4.64 0.32
CA ARG A 480 -4.57 -4.20 1.62
C ARG A 480 -4.73 -5.37 2.58
N GLU A 481 -5.34 -6.47 2.14
CA GLU A 481 -5.48 -7.71 2.93
C GLU A 481 -4.11 -8.24 3.37
N ARG A 482 -3.14 -8.25 2.46
CA ARG A 482 -1.79 -8.72 2.75
C ARG A 482 -1.09 -7.85 3.78
N ILE A 483 -1.05 -6.53 3.56
CA ILE A 483 -0.43 -5.56 4.48
C ILE A 483 -1.09 -5.65 5.86
N TRP A 484 -2.42 -5.80 5.90
CA TRP A 484 -3.16 -5.98 7.14
C TRP A 484 -2.67 -7.19 7.94
N ARG A 485 -2.53 -8.35 7.28
CA ARG A 485 -2.04 -9.58 7.92
C ARG A 485 -0.59 -9.46 8.36
N ASP A 486 0.26 -8.82 7.55
CA ASP A 486 1.65 -8.54 7.94
C ASP A 486 1.69 -7.64 9.20
N CYS A 487 0.81 -6.65 9.30
CA CYS A 487 0.67 -5.80 10.49
C CYS A 487 0.17 -6.58 11.71
N GLU A 488 -0.81 -7.47 11.55
CA GLU A 488 -1.28 -8.35 12.63
C GLU A 488 -0.17 -9.26 13.16
N GLU A 489 0.68 -9.77 12.27
CA GLU A 489 1.84 -10.57 12.64
C GLU A 489 2.87 -9.74 13.42
N ILE A 490 3.15 -8.50 13.00
CA ILE A 490 4.00 -7.56 13.76
C ILE A 490 3.41 -7.32 15.16
N MET A 491 2.11 -7.07 15.27
CA MET A 491 1.45 -6.87 16.57
C MET A 491 1.51 -8.10 17.47
N ARG A 492 1.43 -9.30 16.88
CA ARG A 492 1.64 -10.56 17.60
C ARG A 492 3.08 -10.66 18.13
N LYS A 493 4.07 -10.26 17.33
CA LYS A 493 5.49 -10.22 17.75
C LYS A 493 5.75 -9.19 18.84
N ILE A 494 5.10 -8.03 18.80
CA ILE A 494 5.11 -7.03 19.90
C ILE A 494 4.62 -7.69 21.20
N ASP A 495 3.53 -8.45 21.16
CA ASP A 495 3.01 -9.14 22.34
C ASP A 495 3.96 -10.22 22.86
N GLU A 496 4.57 -11.00 21.97
CA GLU A 496 5.59 -12.00 22.36
C GLU A 496 6.80 -11.36 23.04
N MET A 497 7.29 -10.24 22.49
CA MET A 497 8.42 -9.48 23.05
C MET A 497 8.12 -9.03 24.47
N ARG A 498 6.97 -8.40 24.70
CA ARG A 498 6.54 -7.92 26.03
C ARG A 498 6.43 -9.03 27.06
N ILE A 499 5.94 -10.20 26.65
CA ILE A 499 5.87 -11.38 27.53
C ILE A 499 7.28 -11.83 27.92
N ARG A 500 8.21 -11.90 26.97
CA ARG A 500 9.61 -12.30 27.23
C ARG A 500 10.31 -11.34 28.19
N GLU A 501 10.21 -10.03 27.94
CA GLU A 501 10.80 -8.99 28.80
C GLU A 501 10.28 -9.06 30.24
N ARG A 502 8.96 -9.23 30.39
CA ARG A 502 8.33 -9.39 31.70
C ARG A 502 8.89 -10.61 32.45
N ASP A 503 9.01 -11.74 31.77
CA ASP A 503 9.54 -12.98 32.35
C ASP A 503 11.01 -12.84 32.75
N GLU A 504 11.82 -12.15 31.94
CA GLU A 504 13.20 -11.84 32.25
C GLU A 504 13.34 -10.89 33.44
N GLY A 505 12.52 -9.85 33.51
CA GLY A 505 12.45 -8.94 34.65
C GLY A 505 12.13 -9.69 35.96
N ILE A 506 11.15 -10.60 35.92
CA ILE A 506 10.82 -11.47 37.06
C ILE A 506 12.00 -12.38 37.44
N ARG A 507 12.71 -12.96 36.46
CA ARG A 507 13.90 -13.79 36.73
C ARG A 507 15.03 -12.98 37.37
N LYS A 508 15.29 -11.76 36.90
CA LYS A 508 16.28 -10.84 37.48
C LYS A 508 15.93 -10.48 38.93
N LEU A 509 14.68 -10.09 39.20
CA LEU A 509 14.19 -9.81 40.56
C LEU A 509 14.34 -11.02 41.49
N ARG A 510 14.00 -12.23 41.03
CA ARG A 510 14.17 -13.46 41.81
C ARG A 510 15.63 -13.80 42.13
N ARG A 511 16.58 -13.38 41.28
CA ARG A 511 18.03 -13.52 41.55
C ARG A 511 18.52 -12.47 42.54
N CYS A 512 17.95 -11.27 42.57
CA CYS A 512 18.32 -10.22 43.53
C CYS A 512 17.76 -10.47 44.95
N ILE A 513 16.68 -11.26 45.08
CA ILE A 513 16.05 -11.59 46.37
C ILE A 513 16.70 -12.83 47.03
N ARG A 514 17.49 -13.61 46.29
CA ARG A 514 18.29 -14.73 46.81
C ARG A 514 19.69 -14.26 47.12
#